data_AF-F2AK60-F1
#
_entry.id   AF-F2AK60-F1
#
_cell.length_a   1.000
_cell.length_b   1.000
_cell.length_c   1.000
_cell.angle_alpha   90.00
_cell.angle_beta   90.00
_cell.angle_gamma   90.00
#
_symmetry.space_group_name_H-M   'P 1'
#
loop_
_entity.id
_entity.type
_entity.pdbx_description
1 polymer ?
#
loop_
_entity_poly.entity_id
_entity_poly.type
_entity_poly.pdbx_seq_one_letter_code
_entity_poly.pdbx_strand_id
1 'polypeptide(L)'
;MSDSPDPLVPGNHYTETMPVEAKVVGQGGFNSGCVMAPLLALAFVGVLVCGGIAVGIMLPAVQAAREAARRMSCSNNMKQIGLALHNYHSAYDQLPPAYTVDENGNKLHSWRVLILPFMEQASLYQQIDLSKPWDAPENTLVASTAVSAYACPSKVGDPLMTSYVAVVDPSGMFEGAIPTGFGQVTDGLANTILFVETEHQNEVHWMSPEDIDLQTLLELAEDDSHQGGGHVVLGDGAVKFITNSIDVGLLKALATKDGSEVIQ
;
A
#
# COMPACT_ATOMS: atom_id res chain seq x y z
N MET A 1 62.49 -85.50 82.43
CA MET A 1 62.29 -86.37 83.60
C MET A 1 61.63 -85.51 84.64
N SER A 2 60.39 -85.85 85.06
CA SER A 2 59.61 -85.17 86.13
C SER A 2 59.25 -83.70 85.81
N ASP A 3 58.16 -83.07 86.21
CA ASP A 3 56.94 -83.29 87.00
C ASP A 3 56.08 -82.04 86.63
N SER A 4 54.76 -82.13 86.40
CA SER A 4 53.67 -81.86 87.38
C SER A 4 53.55 -80.37 87.83
N PRO A 5 52.40 -79.89 88.34
CA PRO A 5 51.45 -79.05 87.58
C PRO A 5 51.03 -77.74 88.31
N ASP A 6 49.92 -77.14 87.84
CA ASP A 6 48.99 -76.16 88.48
C ASP A 6 49.25 -74.64 88.38
N PRO A 7 48.22 -73.76 88.54
CA PRO A 7 46.80 -73.88 88.15
C PRO A 7 46.22 -72.57 87.52
N LEU A 8 44.97 -72.68 87.06
CA LEU A 8 44.10 -71.63 86.53
C LEU A 8 43.74 -70.54 87.57
N VAL A 9 43.78 -69.26 87.15
CA VAL A 9 43.00 -68.15 87.74
C VAL A 9 42.49 -67.23 86.61
N PRO A 10 41.20 -66.84 86.59
CA PRO A 10 40.58 -66.05 85.52
C PRO A 10 40.54 -64.55 85.86
N GLY A 11 40.53 -63.69 84.83
CA GLY A 11 40.33 -62.25 85.03
C GLY A 11 40.27 -61.46 83.71
N ASN A 12 39.12 -61.48 83.06
CA ASN A 12 38.80 -60.62 81.91
C ASN A 12 38.58 -59.18 82.37
N HIS A 13 39.31 -58.21 81.82
CA HIS A 13 38.81 -56.86 81.59
C HIS A 13 39.44 -56.27 80.34
N TYR A 14 38.69 -56.37 79.25
CA TYR A 14 38.91 -55.71 77.96
C TYR A 14 38.58 -54.23 78.11
N THR A 15 39.54 -53.35 77.83
CA THR A 15 39.30 -51.93 77.57
C THR A 15 39.76 -51.63 76.14
N GLU A 16 38.84 -51.75 75.20
CA GLU A 16 39.02 -51.37 73.80
C GLU A 16 38.42 -49.97 73.59
N THR A 17 39.34 -49.05 73.30
CA THR A 17 39.28 -47.75 72.60
C THR A 17 37.95 -47.02 72.35
N MET A 18 37.99 -45.72 72.66
CA MET A 18 37.02 -44.65 72.35
C MET A 18 36.62 -44.55 70.86
N PRO A 19 35.52 -43.83 70.58
CA PRO A 19 35.72 -42.60 69.81
C PRO A 19 34.97 -41.38 70.36
N VAL A 20 35.61 -40.22 70.19
CA VAL A 20 35.10 -38.88 70.50
C VAL A 20 34.12 -38.47 69.40
N GLU A 21 32.83 -38.31 69.72
CA GLU A 21 31.86 -37.69 68.82
C GLU A 21 32.07 -36.17 68.76
N ALA A 22 32.57 -35.67 67.62
CA ALA A 22 32.57 -34.26 67.29
C ALA A 22 31.14 -33.81 66.95
N LYS A 23 30.55 -32.95 67.79
CA LYS A 23 29.27 -32.30 67.51
C LYS A 23 29.46 -31.30 66.35
N VAL A 24 29.07 -31.70 65.15
CA VAL A 24 29.02 -30.82 63.97
C VAL A 24 27.99 -29.72 64.22
N VAL A 25 28.47 -28.48 64.25
CA VAL A 25 27.63 -27.27 64.23
C VAL A 25 26.84 -27.28 62.92
N GLY A 26 25.50 -27.32 63.02
CA GLY A 26 24.62 -27.25 61.87
C GLY A 26 24.79 -25.93 61.13
N GLN A 27 25.48 -25.96 60.00
CA GLN A 27 25.38 -24.89 59.00
C GLN A 27 23.97 -24.91 58.43
N GLY A 28 23.20 -23.86 58.67
CA GLY A 28 21.93 -23.63 58.01
C GLY A 28 22.14 -23.57 56.49
N GLY A 29 21.76 -24.64 55.79
CA GLY A 29 21.73 -24.67 54.34
C GLY A 29 20.70 -23.67 53.83
N PHE A 30 21.15 -22.48 53.45
CA PHE A 30 20.35 -21.57 52.64
C PHE A 30 20.16 -22.25 51.29
N ASN A 31 18.96 -22.79 51.03
CA ASN A 31 18.65 -23.48 49.79
C ASN A 31 18.69 -22.46 48.64
N SER A 32 19.84 -22.31 47.96
CA SER A 32 20.05 -21.38 46.85
C SER A 32 19.01 -21.53 45.72
N GLY A 33 18.33 -22.68 45.64
CA GLY A 33 17.20 -22.90 44.73
C GLY A 33 15.90 -22.14 45.08
N CYS A 34 15.70 -21.73 46.34
CA CYS A 34 14.46 -21.07 46.80
C CYS A 34 14.40 -19.59 46.38
N VAL A 35 15.55 -18.92 46.26
CA VAL A 35 15.65 -17.51 45.80
C VAL A 35 15.88 -17.37 44.29
N MET A 36 16.44 -18.39 43.64
CA MET A 36 16.73 -18.34 42.20
C MET A 36 15.46 -18.48 41.34
N ALA A 37 14.52 -19.33 41.73
CA ALA A 37 13.26 -19.53 41.01
C ALA A 37 12.40 -18.25 40.89
N PRO A 38 12.14 -17.46 41.95
CA PRO A 38 11.37 -16.22 41.82
C PRO A 38 12.11 -15.14 41.03
N LEU A 39 13.45 -15.08 41.09
CA LEU A 39 14.24 -14.14 40.28
C LEU A 39 14.15 -14.46 38.78
N LEU A 40 14.23 -15.74 38.41
CA LEU A 40 14.05 -16.17 37.02
C LEU A 40 12.62 -15.93 36.52
N ALA A 41 11.61 -16.16 37.37
CA ALA A 41 10.22 -15.87 37.03
C ALA A 41 9.98 -14.37 36.82
N LEU A 42 10.52 -13.50 37.69
CA LEU A 42 10.44 -12.05 37.54
C LEU A 42 11.17 -11.56 36.29
N ALA A 43 12.35 -12.10 35.99
CA ALA A 43 13.09 -11.78 34.77
C ALA A 43 12.29 -12.19 33.52
N PHE A 44 11.68 -13.38 33.54
CA PHE A 44 10.84 -13.87 32.44
C PHE A 44 9.59 -13.00 32.23
N VAL A 45 8.90 -12.62 33.31
CA VAL A 45 7.78 -11.67 33.25
C VAL A 45 8.23 -10.32 32.69
N GLY A 46 9.40 -9.82 33.11
CA GLY A 46 9.98 -8.59 32.57
C GLY A 46 10.21 -8.65 31.06
N VAL A 47 10.77 -9.74 30.55
CA VAL A 47 10.97 -9.95 29.10
C VAL A 47 9.65 -9.98 28.35
N LEU A 48 8.64 -10.68 28.86
CA LEU A 48 7.32 -10.73 28.23
C LEU A 48 6.63 -9.37 28.21
N VAL A 49 6.71 -8.61 29.32
CA VAL A 49 6.14 -7.27 29.43
C VAL A 49 6.84 -6.30 28.49
N CYS A 50 8.17 -6.25 28.50
CA CYS A 50 8.93 -5.38 27.60
C CYS A 50 8.73 -5.75 26.12
N GLY A 51 8.71 -7.05 25.79
CA GLY A 51 8.44 -7.53 24.44
C GLY A 51 7.03 -7.18 23.97
N GLY A 52 6.02 -7.38 24.81
CA GLY A 52 4.63 -7.01 24.52
C GLY A 52 4.45 -5.50 24.30
N ILE A 53 5.09 -4.67 25.12
CA ILE A 53 5.08 -3.20 24.96
C ILE A 53 5.78 -2.80 23.65
N ALA A 54 6.94 -3.38 23.35
CA ALA A 54 7.67 -3.10 22.12
C ALA A 54 6.83 -3.45 20.89
N VAL A 55 6.20 -4.63 20.85
CA VAL A 55 5.29 -5.04 19.77
C VAL A 55 4.06 -4.12 19.69
N GLY A 56 3.48 -3.78 20.84
CA GLY A 56 2.33 -2.89 20.93
C GLY A 56 2.59 -1.48 20.38
N ILE A 57 3.82 -0.96 20.55
CA ILE A 57 4.24 0.33 19.98
C ILE A 57 4.65 0.18 18.50
N MET A 58 5.26 -0.94 18.11
CA MET A 58 5.72 -1.16 16.74
C MET A 58 4.58 -1.42 15.75
N LEU A 59 3.50 -2.11 16.15
CA LEU A 59 2.40 -2.43 15.23
C LEU A 59 1.72 -1.18 14.62
N PRO A 60 1.32 -0.16 15.41
CA PRO A 60 0.78 1.09 14.85
C PRO A 60 1.77 1.78 13.91
N ALA A 61 3.06 1.81 14.27
CA ALA A 61 4.09 2.46 13.46
C ALA A 61 4.33 1.73 12.12
N VAL A 62 4.36 0.39 12.13
CA VAL A 62 4.51 -0.42 10.92
C VAL A 62 3.31 -0.26 9.99
N GLN A 63 2.10 -0.14 10.53
CA GLN A 63 0.89 0.08 9.72
C GLN A 63 0.87 1.47 9.09
N ALA A 64 1.21 2.51 9.86
CA ALA A 64 1.34 3.88 9.34
C ALA A 64 2.40 3.96 8.23
N ALA A 65 3.54 3.30 8.41
CA ALA A 65 4.60 3.24 7.40
C ALA A 65 4.15 2.49 6.13
N ARG A 66 3.44 1.37 6.26
CA ARG A 66 2.88 0.64 5.11
C ARG A 66 1.86 1.46 4.35
N GLU A 67 1.00 2.18 5.06
CA GLU A 67 -0.01 3.04 4.44
C GLU A 67 0.64 4.21 3.69
N ALA A 68 1.63 4.87 4.29
CA ALA A 68 2.42 5.89 3.60
C ALA A 68 3.10 5.34 2.33
N ALA A 69 3.64 4.11 2.40
CA ALA A 69 4.23 3.44 1.24
C ALA A 69 3.20 3.13 0.13
N ARG A 70 1.98 2.70 0.47
CA ARG A 70 0.91 2.47 -0.50
C ARG A 70 0.51 3.76 -1.21
N ARG A 71 0.34 4.86 -0.48
CA ARG A 71 0.03 6.19 -1.06
C ARG A 71 1.14 6.68 -1.99
N MET A 72 2.41 6.50 -1.58
CA MET A 72 3.54 6.77 -2.46
C MET A 72 3.48 5.94 -3.74
N SER A 73 3.12 4.66 -3.64
CA SER A 73 2.97 3.79 -4.81
C SER A 73 1.84 4.24 -5.75
N CYS A 74 0.68 4.67 -5.25
CA CYS A 74 -0.38 5.21 -6.12
C CYS A 74 0.09 6.48 -6.83
N SER A 75 0.74 7.41 -6.12
CA SER A 75 1.29 8.62 -6.75
C SER A 75 2.37 8.30 -7.79
N ASN A 76 3.15 7.23 -7.62
CA ASN A 76 4.14 6.79 -8.60
C ASN A 76 3.48 6.16 -9.83
N ASN A 77 2.43 5.37 -9.65
CA ASN A 77 1.63 4.84 -10.77
C ASN A 77 1.03 5.98 -11.59
N MET A 78 0.47 7.00 -10.94
CA MET A 78 -0.04 8.20 -11.62
C MET A 78 1.07 8.97 -12.36
N LYS A 79 2.28 9.07 -11.80
CA LYS A 79 3.45 9.64 -12.52
C LYS A 79 3.81 8.82 -13.77
N GLN A 80 3.75 7.49 -13.71
CA GLN A 80 4.03 6.64 -14.87
C GLN A 80 2.98 6.84 -15.97
N ILE A 81 1.71 6.93 -15.60
CA ILE A 81 0.60 7.22 -16.52
C ILE A 81 0.76 8.63 -17.13
N GLY A 82 1.05 9.64 -16.31
CA GLY A 82 1.32 11.00 -16.77
C GLY A 82 2.49 11.04 -17.76
N LEU A 83 3.59 10.36 -17.46
CA LEU A 83 4.73 10.24 -18.38
C LEU A 83 4.33 9.55 -19.71
N ALA A 84 3.52 8.50 -19.64
CA ALA A 84 3.01 7.84 -20.84
C ALA A 84 2.14 8.77 -21.70
N LEU A 85 1.31 9.60 -21.08
CA LEU A 85 0.52 10.64 -21.78
C LEU A 85 1.42 11.71 -22.42
N HIS A 86 2.48 12.14 -21.74
CA HIS A 86 3.48 13.06 -22.34
C HIS A 86 4.22 12.41 -23.51
N ASN A 87 4.55 11.12 -23.43
CA ASN A 87 5.19 10.39 -24.53
C ASN A 87 4.23 10.20 -25.71
N TYR A 88 2.96 9.94 -25.45
CA TYR A 88 1.91 9.93 -26.48
C TYR A 88 1.80 11.29 -27.16
N HIS A 89 1.69 12.37 -26.37
CA HIS A 89 1.67 13.75 -26.90
C HIS A 89 2.91 14.04 -27.75
N SER A 90 4.10 13.65 -27.29
CA SER A 90 5.35 13.83 -28.05
C SER A 90 5.36 13.08 -29.39
N ALA A 91 4.67 11.94 -29.49
CA ALA A 91 4.60 11.12 -30.69
C ALA A 91 3.51 11.57 -31.68
N TYR A 92 2.40 12.12 -31.18
CA TYR A 92 1.20 12.43 -31.97
C TYR A 92 0.82 13.92 -32.00
N ASP A 93 1.57 14.78 -31.31
CA ASP A 93 1.32 16.22 -31.09
C ASP A 93 -0.02 16.55 -30.39
N GLN A 94 -0.65 15.53 -29.82
CA GLN A 94 -1.94 15.63 -29.14
C GLN A 94 -2.05 14.55 -28.06
N LEU A 95 -2.85 14.81 -27.03
CA LEU A 95 -3.29 13.78 -26.09
C LEU A 95 -4.16 12.74 -26.82
N PRO A 96 -4.24 11.51 -26.31
CA PRO A 96 -5.27 10.59 -26.78
C PRO A 96 -6.66 11.21 -26.52
N PRO A 97 -7.66 10.96 -27.38
CA PRO A 97 -9.04 11.25 -27.01
C PRO A 97 -9.43 10.43 -25.78
N ALA A 98 -10.42 10.89 -25.00
CA ALA A 98 -10.94 10.17 -23.84
C ALA A 98 -11.38 8.75 -24.23
N TYR A 99 -11.99 8.65 -25.41
CA TYR A 99 -12.35 7.39 -26.03
C TYR A 99 -12.32 7.48 -27.56
N THR A 100 -12.07 6.35 -28.22
CA THR A 100 -12.28 6.20 -29.66
C THR A 100 -13.72 5.85 -29.97
N VAL A 101 -14.16 6.11 -31.21
CA VAL A 101 -15.51 5.78 -31.68
C VAL A 101 -15.47 5.06 -33.03
N ASP A 102 -16.49 4.24 -33.30
CA ASP A 102 -16.71 3.66 -34.62
C ASP A 102 -17.40 4.66 -35.59
N GLU A 103 -17.67 4.22 -36.83
CA GLU A 103 -18.37 5.04 -37.83
C GLU A 103 -19.78 5.48 -37.42
N ASN A 104 -20.40 4.77 -36.47
CA ASN A 104 -21.73 5.09 -35.94
C ASN A 104 -21.68 5.95 -34.67
N GLY A 105 -20.48 6.30 -34.19
CA GLY A 105 -20.28 7.05 -32.96
C GLY A 105 -20.31 6.21 -31.68
N ASN A 106 -20.31 4.88 -31.76
CA ASN A 106 -20.25 4.02 -30.58
C ASN A 106 -18.84 4.05 -29.98
N LYS A 107 -18.72 4.22 -28.66
CA LYS A 107 -17.42 4.20 -27.96
C LYS A 107 -16.76 2.82 -28.09
N LEU A 108 -15.47 2.79 -28.35
CA LEU A 108 -14.69 1.55 -28.51
C LEU A 108 -13.69 1.36 -27.37
N HIS A 109 -12.68 2.24 -27.28
CA HIS A 109 -11.54 2.08 -26.37
C HIS A 109 -11.23 3.36 -25.61
N SER A 110 -10.83 3.22 -24.34
CA SER A 110 -10.36 4.33 -23.50
C SER A 110 -8.99 4.87 -23.92
N TRP A 111 -8.71 6.13 -23.57
CA TRP A 111 -7.36 6.72 -23.55
C TRP A 111 -6.32 5.81 -22.88
N ARG A 112 -6.72 5.07 -21.83
CA ARG A 112 -5.88 4.09 -21.11
C ARG A 112 -5.38 2.97 -22.02
N VAL A 113 -6.18 2.54 -22.99
CA VAL A 113 -5.76 1.54 -23.98
C VAL A 113 -4.72 2.13 -24.92
N LEU A 114 -4.94 3.36 -25.39
CA LEU A 114 -4.10 4.03 -26.38
C LEU A 114 -2.68 4.32 -25.88
N ILE A 115 -2.50 4.47 -24.57
CA ILE A 115 -1.18 4.75 -23.98
C ILE A 115 -0.38 3.50 -23.57
N LEU A 116 -0.96 2.29 -23.67
CA LEU A 116 -0.26 1.05 -23.28
C LEU A 116 1.14 0.89 -23.90
N PRO A 117 1.38 1.21 -25.19
CA PRO A 117 2.72 1.12 -25.77
C PRO A 117 3.76 2.00 -25.07
N PHE A 118 3.32 3.11 -24.47
CA PHE A 118 4.16 4.05 -23.72
C PHE A 118 4.31 3.69 -22.24
N MET A 119 3.67 2.60 -21.80
CA MET A 119 3.72 2.04 -20.46
C MET A 119 4.41 0.66 -20.43
N GLU A 120 5.25 0.36 -21.42
CA GLU A 120 5.90 -0.95 -21.58
C GLU A 120 4.89 -2.11 -21.73
N GLN A 121 3.67 -1.83 -22.20
CA GLN A 121 2.59 -2.80 -22.44
C GLN A 121 2.33 -3.00 -23.94
N ALA A 122 3.34 -2.84 -24.79
CA ALA A 122 3.20 -2.97 -26.25
C ALA A 122 2.73 -4.36 -26.70
N SER A 123 3.16 -5.43 -26.01
CA SER A 123 2.72 -6.81 -26.31
C SER A 123 1.25 -7.05 -25.97
N LEU A 124 0.75 -6.41 -24.91
CA LEU A 124 -0.66 -6.45 -24.54
C LEU A 124 -1.50 -5.66 -25.55
N TYR A 125 -1.04 -4.46 -25.91
CA TYR A 125 -1.70 -3.60 -26.89
C TYR A 125 -1.89 -4.27 -28.25
N GLN A 126 -0.88 -5.00 -28.74
CA GLN A 126 -0.94 -5.72 -30.03
C GLN A 126 -1.99 -6.85 -30.07
N GLN A 127 -2.49 -7.29 -28.91
CA GLN A 127 -3.54 -8.32 -28.83
C GLN A 127 -4.96 -7.73 -28.87
N ILE A 128 -5.09 -6.41 -28.81
CA ILE A 128 -6.39 -5.73 -28.79
C ILE A 128 -6.85 -5.49 -30.23
N ASP A 129 -8.06 -5.94 -30.56
CA ASP A 129 -8.73 -5.52 -31.79
C ASP A 129 -9.37 -4.14 -31.56
N LEU A 130 -8.67 -3.10 -32.01
CA LEU A 130 -9.11 -1.70 -31.88
C LEU A 130 -10.36 -1.37 -32.71
N SER A 131 -10.74 -2.23 -33.65
CA SER A 131 -11.95 -2.06 -34.46
C SER A 131 -13.22 -2.56 -33.76
N LYS A 132 -13.07 -3.27 -32.63
CA LYS A 132 -14.15 -3.82 -31.83
C LYS A 132 -14.26 -3.08 -30.49
N PRO A 133 -15.45 -3.04 -29.86
CA PRO A 133 -15.60 -2.55 -28.49
C PRO A 133 -14.65 -3.27 -27.52
N TRP A 134 -14.25 -2.57 -26.46
CA TRP A 134 -13.35 -3.12 -25.44
C TRP A 134 -13.87 -4.41 -24.77
N ASP A 135 -15.19 -4.56 -24.66
CA ASP A 135 -15.89 -5.70 -24.05
C ASP A 135 -16.37 -6.74 -25.07
N ALA A 136 -15.96 -6.60 -26.34
CA ALA A 136 -16.27 -7.57 -27.37
C ALA A 136 -15.60 -8.93 -27.08
N PRO A 137 -16.19 -10.06 -27.55
CA PRO A 137 -15.63 -11.39 -27.34
C PRO A 137 -14.15 -11.52 -27.73
N GLU A 138 -13.74 -10.83 -28.80
CA GLU A 138 -12.36 -10.78 -29.31
C GLU A 138 -11.37 -10.18 -28.31
N ASN A 139 -11.81 -9.24 -27.47
CA ASN A 139 -10.98 -8.51 -26.51
C ASN A 139 -11.06 -9.09 -25.08
N THR A 140 -11.92 -10.07 -24.82
CA THR A 140 -12.15 -10.68 -23.48
C THR A 140 -10.86 -11.15 -22.79
N LEU A 141 -9.92 -11.77 -23.54
CA LEU A 141 -8.68 -12.28 -22.96
C LEU A 141 -7.79 -11.13 -22.43
N VAL A 142 -7.69 -10.06 -23.21
CA VAL A 142 -6.93 -8.87 -22.82
C VAL A 142 -7.62 -8.15 -21.67
N ALA A 143 -8.95 -8.03 -21.71
CA ALA A 143 -9.75 -7.46 -20.63
C ALA A 143 -9.56 -8.21 -19.30
N SER A 144 -9.29 -9.51 -19.34
CA SER A 144 -9.02 -10.32 -18.14
C SER A 144 -7.57 -10.20 -17.63
N THR A 145 -6.72 -9.37 -18.25
CA THR A 145 -5.32 -9.18 -17.87
C THR A 145 -5.17 -7.89 -17.06
N ALA A 146 -4.69 -8.01 -15.82
CA ALA A 146 -4.45 -6.86 -14.95
C ALA A 146 -3.19 -6.09 -15.37
N VAL A 147 -3.31 -4.76 -15.45
CA VAL A 147 -2.18 -3.84 -15.64
C VAL A 147 -1.90 -3.17 -14.30
N SER A 148 -0.84 -3.58 -13.62
CA SER A 148 -0.54 -3.13 -12.25
C SER A 148 -0.39 -1.62 -12.09
N ALA A 149 0.03 -0.91 -13.15
CA ALA A 149 0.12 0.53 -13.16
C ALA A 149 -1.26 1.23 -13.07
N TYR A 150 -2.36 0.57 -13.46
CA TYR A 150 -3.71 1.12 -13.33
C TYR A 150 -4.39 0.80 -12.00
N ALA A 151 -3.84 -0.13 -11.21
CA ALA A 151 -4.32 -0.41 -9.87
C ALA A 151 -3.66 0.54 -8.84
N CYS A 152 -4.43 1.12 -7.93
CA CYS A 152 -3.88 1.83 -6.78
C CYS A 152 -3.69 0.84 -5.60
N PRO A 153 -2.45 0.60 -5.11
CA PRO A 153 -2.22 -0.33 -4.00
C PRO A 153 -2.88 0.06 -2.67
N SER A 154 -3.30 1.32 -2.52
CA SER A 154 -4.07 1.79 -1.35
C SER A 154 -5.53 1.34 -1.39
N LYS A 155 -6.01 0.88 -2.55
CA LYS A 155 -7.36 0.40 -2.73
C LYS A 155 -7.40 -1.12 -2.82
N VAL A 156 -8.25 -1.71 -1.99
CA VAL A 156 -8.51 -3.14 -2.04
C VAL A 156 -9.69 -3.36 -2.98
N GLY A 157 -9.45 -3.97 -4.13
CA GLY A 157 -10.48 -4.16 -5.16
C GLY A 157 -10.05 -5.16 -6.22
N ASP A 158 -10.85 -5.27 -7.27
CA ASP A 158 -10.55 -6.08 -8.44
C ASP A 158 -9.35 -5.45 -9.20
N PRO A 159 -8.26 -6.20 -9.47
CA PRO A 159 -7.09 -5.66 -10.18
C PRO A 159 -7.35 -5.27 -11.65
N LEU A 160 -8.53 -5.57 -12.19
CA LEU A 160 -8.98 -5.13 -13.51
C LEU A 160 -9.66 -3.74 -13.48
N MET A 161 -9.95 -3.22 -12.29
CA MET A 161 -10.57 -1.92 -12.09
C MET A 161 -9.50 -0.86 -11.84
N THR A 162 -9.78 0.36 -12.27
CA THR A 162 -8.93 1.53 -12.05
C THR A 162 -9.74 2.68 -11.47
N SER A 163 -9.08 3.44 -10.62
CA SER A 163 -9.58 4.71 -10.07
C SER A 163 -8.92 5.92 -10.70
N TYR A 164 -8.01 5.70 -11.66
CA TYR A 164 -7.40 6.78 -12.41
C TYR A 164 -8.27 7.06 -13.63
N VAL A 165 -9.04 8.13 -13.55
CA VAL A 165 -10.03 8.50 -14.57
C VAL A 165 -9.78 9.91 -15.07
N ALA A 166 -10.05 10.14 -16.35
CA ALA A 166 -10.07 11.48 -16.92
C ALA A 166 -11.33 12.23 -16.46
N VAL A 167 -11.29 13.55 -16.57
CA VAL A 167 -12.47 14.42 -16.45
C VAL A 167 -12.88 14.79 -17.86
N VAL A 168 -14.00 14.24 -18.32
CA VAL A 168 -14.50 14.41 -19.67
C VAL A 168 -15.43 15.61 -19.71
N ASP A 169 -14.98 16.68 -20.36
CA ASP A 169 -15.72 17.93 -20.51
C ASP A 169 -15.22 18.70 -21.75
N PRO A 170 -16.09 19.42 -22.49
CA PRO A 170 -15.66 20.24 -23.64
C PRO A 170 -14.61 21.31 -23.31
N SER A 171 -14.56 21.78 -22.07
CA SER A 171 -13.54 22.72 -21.59
C SER A 171 -12.37 22.04 -20.87
N GLY A 172 -12.38 20.71 -20.74
CA GLY A 172 -11.32 19.94 -20.09
C GLY A 172 -10.19 19.52 -21.03
N MET A 173 -9.19 18.81 -20.50
CA MET A 173 -8.14 18.21 -21.34
C MET A 173 -8.66 17.06 -22.21
N PHE A 174 -9.74 16.41 -21.80
CA PHE A 174 -10.33 15.25 -22.48
C PHE A 174 -11.73 15.58 -23.01
N GLU A 175 -11.82 16.00 -24.28
CA GLU A 175 -13.07 16.43 -24.93
C GLU A 175 -13.82 15.25 -25.59
N GLY A 176 -13.95 14.14 -24.88
CA GLY A 176 -14.57 12.93 -25.41
C GLY A 176 -13.75 12.34 -26.57
N ALA A 177 -14.32 12.33 -27.78
CA ALA A 177 -13.67 11.77 -28.97
C ALA A 177 -12.69 12.76 -29.66
N ILE A 178 -12.66 14.02 -29.24
CA ILE A 178 -11.80 15.05 -29.83
C ILE A 178 -10.46 15.07 -29.07
N PRO A 179 -9.32 14.86 -29.74
CA PRO A 179 -8.01 14.92 -29.09
C PRO A 179 -7.58 16.38 -28.83
N THR A 180 -6.96 16.61 -27.68
CA THR A 180 -6.50 17.93 -27.25
C THR A 180 -4.98 18.02 -27.29
N GLY A 181 -4.43 19.04 -27.95
CA GLY A 181 -2.98 19.33 -27.91
C GLY A 181 -2.61 20.20 -26.72
N PHE A 182 -1.42 20.00 -26.12
CA PHE A 182 -0.94 20.87 -25.03
C PHE A 182 -0.84 22.34 -25.42
N GLY A 183 -0.64 22.66 -26.69
CA GLY A 183 -0.67 24.05 -27.19
C GLY A 183 -2.03 24.74 -27.08
N GLN A 184 -3.11 23.99 -26.82
CA GLN A 184 -4.46 24.53 -26.60
C GLN A 184 -4.76 24.85 -25.14
N VAL A 185 -3.87 24.46 -24.20
CA VAL A 185 -4.04 24.69 -22.77
C VAL A 185 -3.50 26.08 -22.41
N THR A 186 -4.38 27.07 -22.36
CA THR A 186 -4.00 28.49 -22.16
C THR A 186 -3.93 28.88 -20.68
N ASP A 187 -4.59 28.15 -19.78
CA ASP A 187 -4.50 28.34 -18.33
C ASP A 187 -3.17 27.83 -17.72
N GLY A 188 -2.39 27.11 -18.55
CA GLY A 188 -1.08 26.57 -18.22
C GLY A 188 -1.14 25.11 -17.76
N LEU A 189 -0.25 24.28 -18.29
CA LEU A 189 -0.19 22.85 -17.97
C LEU A 189 -0.05 22.55 -16.47
N ALA A 190 0.67 23.39 -15.72
CA ALA A 190 0.86 23.25 -14.27
C ALA A 190 -0.37 23.64 -13.43
N ASN A 191 -1.46 24.07 -14.09
CA ASN A 191 -2.69 24.59 -13.51
C ASN A 191 -3.94 23.88 -14.07
N THR A 192 -3.79 22.93 -14.97
CA THR A 192 -4.92 22.19 -15.56
C THR A 192 -4.78 20.71 -15.24
N ILE A 193 -5.84 20.10 -14.74
CA ILE A 193 -5.95 18.68 -14.41
C ILE A 193 -5.95 17.88 -15.72
N LEU A 194 -5.06 16.89 -15.77
CA LEU A 194 -4.98 15.89 -16.82
C LEU A 194 -5.90 14.71 -16.48
N PHE A 195 -5.75 14.12 -15.29
CA PHE A 195 -6.63 13.06 -14.79
C PHE A 195 -6.59 13.00 -13.26
N VAL A 196 -7.55 12.30 -12.66
CA VAL A 196 -7.74 12.26 -11.21
C VAL A 196 -7.80 10.82 -10.68
N GLU A 197 -7.49 10.67 -9.40
CA GLU A 197 -7.80 9.48 -8.61
C GLU A 197 -9.17 9.68 -7.95
N THR A 198 -10.15 8.82 -8.24
CA THR A 198 -11.49 8.84 -7.62
C THR A 198 -11.62 7.80 -6.52
N GLU A 199 -12.82 7.66 -5.94
CA GLU A 199 -13.20 6.63 -4.97
C GLU A 199 -13.61 5.29 -5.62
N HIS A 200 -13.79 4.24 -4.82
CA HIS A 200 -14.17 2.90 -5.30
C HIS A 200 -15.51 2.88 -6.08
N GLN A 201 -16.42 3.80 -5.75
CA GLN A 201 -17.74 3.90 -6.39
C GLN A 201 -17.66 4.33 -7.86
N ASN A 202 -16.58 5.04 -8.23
CA ASN A 202 -16.34 5.55 -9.58
C ASN A 202 -15.22 4.79 -10.29
N GLU A 203 -14.86 3.60 -9.78
CA GLU A 203 -13.91 2.74 -10.46
C GLU A 203 -14.54 2.17 -11.73
N VAL A 204 -13.74 2.15 -12.78
CA VAL A 204 -14.10 1.61 -14.09
C VAL A 204 -13.12 0.52 -14.47
N HIS A 205 -13.54 -0.39 -15.34
CA HIS A 205 -12.61 -1.35 -15.92
C HIS A 205 -11.54 -0.58 -16.71
N TRP A 206 -10.26 -0.99 -16.62
CA TRP A 206 -9.17 -0.20 -17.20
C TRP A 206 -9.26 -0.02 -18.73
N MET A 207 -9.90 -0.95 -19.44
CA MET A 207 -10.19 -0.82 -20.89
C MET A 207 -11.46 -0.04 -21.22
N SER A 208 -12.36 0.15 -20.25
CA SER A 208 -13.67 0.77 -20.49
C SER A 208 -13.50 2.25 -20.86
N PRO A 209 -14.18 2.74 -21.93
CA PRO A 209 -14.15 4.12 -22.38
C PRO A 209 -14.96 5.07 -21.48
N GLU A 210 -15.43 4.60 -20.33
CA GLU A 210 -16.12 5.41 -19.34
C GLU A 210 -15.10 6.07 -18.40
N ASP A 211 -15.35 7.34 -18.12
CA ASP A 211 -14.61 8.24 -17.24
C ASP A 211 -15.65 9.16 -16.58
N ILE A 212 -15.23 10.06 -15.68
CA ILE A 212 -16.17 10.95 -14.98
C ILE A 212 -16.37 12.26 -15.76
N ASP A 213 -17.51 12.91 -15.58
CA ASP A 213 -17.74 14.27 -16.07
C ASP A 213 -17.33 15.32 -15.02
N LEU A 214 -17.32 16.60 -15.43
CA LEU A 214 -16.99 17.72 -14.54
C LEU A 214 -17.93 17.79 -13.33
N GLN A 215 -19.23 17.52 -13.53
CA GLN A 215 -20.21 17.58 -12.45
C GLN A 215 -19.89 16.55 -11.36
N THR A 216 -19.61 15.31 -11.75
CA THR A 216 -19.20 14.22 -10.85
C THR A 216 -17.92 14.58 -10.10
N LEU A 217 -16.94 15.22 -10.76
CA LEU A 217 -15.73 15.70 -10.09
C LEU A 217 -16.04 16.70 -8.97
N LEU A 218 -16.92 17.68 -9.24
CA LEU A 218 -17.28 18.71 -8.27
C LEU A 218 -18.07 18.12 -7.10
N GLU A 219 -18.97 17.17 -7.37
CA GLU A 219 -19.73 16.45 -6.33
C GLU A 219 -18.81 15.66 -5.39
N LEU A 220 -17.75 15.04 -5.92
CA LEU A 220 -16.76 14.33 -5.10
C LEU A 220 -15.99 15.25 -4.14
N ALA A 221 -15.87 16.53 -4.47
CA ALA A 221 -15.20 17.51 -3.62
C ALA A 221 -16.12 18.07 -2.52
N GLU A 222 -17.43 17.92 -2.64
CA GLU A 222 -18.41 18.34 -1.62
C GLU A 222 -18.80 17.20 -0.67
N ASP A 223 -18.41 15.96 -0.96
CA ASP A 223 -18.80 14.79 -0.17
C ASP A 223 -18.02 14.69 1.15
N ASP A 224 -18.65 15.17 2.23
CA ASP A 224 -18.19 15.05 3.62
C ASP A 224 -18.16 13.60 4.14
N SER A 225 -18.78 12.64 3.43
CA SER A 225 -18.78 11.22 3.80
C SER A 225 -17.46 10.50 3.46
N HIS A 226 -16.58 11.18 2.72
CA HIS A 226 -15.34 10.66 2.19
C HIS A 226 -14.12 11.29 2.88
N GLN A 227 -13.28 10.45 3.52
CA GLN A 227 -12.14 10.94 4.29
C GLN A 227 -10.90 11.13 3.40
N GLY A 228 -10.61 12.38 3.07
CA GLY A 228 -9.23 12.87 3.01
C GLY A 228 -8.83 13.61 1.75
N GLY A 229 -9.50 13.43 0.61
CA GLY A 229 -9.02 13.94 -0.68
C GLY A 229 -8.51 12.85 -1.62
N GLY A 230 -8.22 13.24 -2.85
CA GLY A 230 -7.66 12.38 -3.90
C GLY A 230 -6.43 13.01 -4.54
N HIS A 231 -5.61 12.20 -5.21
CA HIS A 231 -4.55 12.73 -6.05
C HIS A 231 -5.11 13.19 -7.40
N VAL A 232 -4.52 14.25 -7.94
CA VAL A 232 -4.72 14.68 -9.32
C VAL A 232 -3.37 14.76 -10.01
N VAL A 233 -3.36 14.50 -11.31
CA VAL A 233 -2.23 14.77 -12.18
C VAL A 233 -2.53 16.00 -13.00
N LEU A 234 -1.58 16.93 -13.05
CA LEU A 234 -1.68 18.13 -13.86
C LEU A 234 -1.06 17.91 -15.24
N GLY A 235 -1.35 18.79 -16.18
CA GLY A 235 -0.84 18.74 -17.55
C GLY A 235 0.67 18.80 -17.69
N ASP A 236 1.40 19.24 -16.66
CA ASP A 236 2.86 19.22 -16.60
C ASP A 236 3.44 17.91 -16.02
N GLY A 237 2.55 16.96 -15.66
CA GLY A 237 2.89 15.68 -15.06
C GLY A 237 3.06 15.72 -13.53
N ALA A 238 2.86 16.86 -12.88
CA ALA A 238 2.91 16.96 -11.43
C ALA A 238 1.72 16.23 -10.79
N VAL A 239 1.98 15.45 -9.74
CA VAL A 239 0.94 14.83 -8.91
C VAL A 239 0.71 15.70 -7.68
N LYS A 240 -0.51 16.19 -7.49
CA LYS A 240 -0.92 16.98 -6.31
C LYS A 240 -2.03 16.25 -5.57
N PHE A 241 -2.08 16.44 -4.25
CA PHE A 241 -3.18 15.92 -3.43
C PHE A 241 -4.19 17.05 -3.19
N ILE A 242 -5.45 16.83 -3.54
CA ILE A 242 -6.56 17.77 -3.35
C ILE A 242 -7.48 17.23 -2.28
N THR A 243 -7.72 18.03 -1.25
CA THR A 243 -8.63 17.68 -0.14
C THR A 243 -10.10 17.86 -0.57
N ASN A 244 -11.02 17.08 0.01
CA ASN A 244 -12.49 17.24 -0.13
C ASN A 244 -13.03 18.52 0.54
N SER A 245 -12.17 19.49 0.84
CA SER A 245 -12.53 20.81 1.33
C SER A 245 -11.95 21.91 0.43
N ILE A 246 -11.53 21.54 -0.79
CA ILE A 246 -11.09 22.50 -1.80
C ILE A 246 -12.29 23.37 -2.21
N ASP A 247 -12.04 24.64 -2.49
CA ASP A 247 -13.04 25.50 -3.09
C ASP A 247 -13.50 24.93 -4.44
N VAL A 248 -14.81 24.79 -4.63
CA VAL A 248 -15.40 24.20 -5.83
C VAL A 248 -15.09 25.05 -7.07
N GLY A 249 -15.00 26.38 -6.91
CA GLY A 249 -14.58 27.29 -7.98
C GLY A 249 -13.13 27.05 -8.39
N LEU A 250 -12.23 26.88 -7.43
CA LEU A 250 -10.84 26.51 -7.68
C LEU A 250 -10.72 25.15 -8.36
N LEU A 251 -11.47 24.13 -7.90
CA LEU A 251 -11.43 22.81 -8.52
C LEU A 251 -11.95 22.84 -9.97
N LYS A 252 -13.01 23.61 -10.22
CA LYS A 252 -13.52 23.84 -11.57
C LYS A 252 -12.48 24.52 -12.45
N ALA A 253 -11.80 25.55 -11.95
CA ALA A 253 -10.74 26.24 -12.68
C ALA A 253 -9.57 25.31 -13.04
N LEU A 254 -9.20 24.45 -12.10
CA LEU A 254 -8.19 23.41 -12.37
C LEU A 254 -8.67 22.39 -13.40
N ALA A 255 -9.98 22.15 -13.56
CA ALA A 255 -10.51 21.18 -14.52
C ALA A 255 -10.64 21.73 -15.94
N THR A 256 -10.48 23.04 -16.15
CA THR A 256 -10.59 23.68 -17.47
C THR A 256 -9.23 24.01 -18.09
N LYS A 257 -9.13 23.98 -19.43
CA LYS A 257 -7.90 24.26 -20.18
C LYS A 257 -7.76 25.72 -20.64
N ASP A 258 -8.85 26.46 -20.76
CA ASP A 258 -8.93 27.79 -21.36
C ASP A 258 -9.95 28.75 -20.71
N GLY A 259 -10.21 28.56 -19.41
CA GLY A 259 -11.16 29.36 -18.62
C GLY A 259 -10.69 30.80 -18.38
N SER A 260 -9.39 31.12 -18.51
CA SER A 260 -8.80 32.42 -18.15
C SER A 260 -9.02 32.81 -16.67
N GLU A 261 -9.18 31.84 -15.79
CA GLU A 261 -9.48 32.03 -14.38
C GLU A 261 -8.19 32.22 -13.56
N VAL A 262 -8.22 33.10 -12.54
CA VAL A 262 -7.05 33.36 -11.70
C VAL A 262 -6.96 32.28 -10.62
N ILE A 263 -5.99 31.38 -10.74
CA ILE A 263 -5.68 30.36 -9.73
C ILE A 263 -4.72 30.98 -8.69
N GLN A 264 -5.21 31.33 -7.49
CA GLN A 264 -4.41 31.83 -6.37
C GLN A 264 -4.54 30.94 -5.13
#